data_AF-A0A3P7MYX0-F1
#
_entry.id   AF-A0A3P7MYX0-F1
#
_cell.length_a   1.000
_cell.length_b   1.000
_cell.length_c   1.000
_cell.angle_alpha   90.00
_cell.angle_beta   90.00
_cell.angle_gamma   90.00
#
_symmetry.space_group_name_H-M   'P 1'
#
loop_
_entity.id
_entity.type
_entity.pdbx_description
1 polymer ?
#
loop_
_entity_poly.entity_id
_entity_poly.type
_entity_poly.pdbx_seq_one_letter_code
_entity_poly.pdbx_strand_id
1 'polypeptide(L)'
;MEMAEGALELQMRAVQSGACEKLAWRAAEIREHFRLLYKNEGKLLLKLFPMLNDEGAVSLVLNGDKSPQLMELITNRTQGKTMNAKMHSAYLSLQQRVNAIYDEELDKNDQNKIPGIKQILEKKQGLFRMNMMGKRVNFACRSVITPDPYLDIDEIGIPEIFAKKLTFTEPINIFNKAHMRQLVCNGPNVHPGANYVVNSSNKKQMLDGMFPGFSSEDEDFRKRMGIAKGLEPANTDKLRQPIK
;
A
#
# COMPACT_ATOMS: atom_id res chain seq x y z
N MET A 1 2.63 -43.67 -36.41
CA MET A 1 2.59 -42.21 -36.22
C MET A 1 1.17 -41.72 -35.88
N GLU A 2 0.11 -42.45 -36.24
CA GLU A 2 -1.30 -42.14 -35.89
C GLU A 2 -1.73 -42.45 -34.45
N MET A 3 -0.97 -43.25 -33.68
CA MET A 3 -1.37 -43.69 -32.34
C MET A 3 -1.36 -42.57 -31.26
N ALA A 4 -0.73 -41.42 -31.53
CA ALA A 4 -0.61 -40.33 -30.56
C ALA A 4 -1.76 -39.31 -30.60
N GLU A 5 -2.40 -39.14 -31.77
CA GLU A 5 -3.50 -38.18 -31.96
C GLU A 5 -4.82 -38.70 -31.35
N GLY A 6 -5.13 -39.98 -31.54
CA GLY A 6 -6.30 -40.61 -30.94
C GLY A 6 -6.23 -40.75 -29.42
N ALA A 7 -5.03 -40.76 -28.84
CA ALA A 7 -4.85 -40.84 -27.40
C ALA A 7 -5.38 -39.58 -26.68
N LEU A 8 -5.23 -38.39 -27.27
CA LEU A 8 -5.68 -37.14 -26.66
C LEU A 8 -7.22 -37.03 -26.64
N GLU A 9 -7.89 -37.36 -27.75
CA GLU A 9 -9.36 -37.35 -27.82
C GLU A 9 -9.99 -38.35 -26.85
N LEU A 10 -9.42 -39.55 -26.78
CA LEU A 10 -9.90 -40.61 -25.89
C LEU A 10 -9.69 -40.23 -24.42
N GLN A 11 -8.60 -39.52 -24.13
CA GLN A 11 -8.36 -38.91 -22.82
C GLN A 11 -9.35 -37.78 -22.52
N MET A 12 -9.62 -36.85 -23.44
CA MET A 12 -10.60 -35.77 -23.25
C MET A 12 -12.01 -36.29 -22.99
N ARG A 13 -12.39 -37.40 -23.65
CA ARG A 13 -13.68 -38.07 -23.44
C ARG A 13 -13.78 -38.69 -22.04
N ALA A 14 -12.69 -39.26 -21.54
CA ALA A 14 -12.61 -39.84 -20.20
C ALA A 14 -12.67 -38.79 -19.08
N VAL A 15 -12.14 -37.58 -19.33
CA VAL A 15 -12.26 -36.42 -18.44
C VAL A 15 -13.72 -35.97 -18.35
N GLN A 16 -14.39 -35.82 -19.49
CA GLN A 16 -15.79 -35.42 -19.55
C GLN A 16 -16.73 -36.45 -18.90
N SER A 17 -16.37 -37.73 -18.93
CA SER A 17 -17.14 -38.81 -18.30
C SER A 17 -16.78 -39.07 -16.83
N GLY A 18 -15.78 -38.38 -16.28
CA GLY A 18 -15.37 -38.51 -14.87
C GLY A 18 -14.66 -39.83 -14.51
N ALA A 19 -14.17 -40.58 -15.50
CA ALA A 19 -13.62 -41.93 -15.32
C ALA A 19 -12.10 -41.99 -15.09
N CYS A 20 -11.47 -40.91 -14.60
CA CYS A 20 -10.02 -40.81 -14.48
C CYS A 20 -9.49 -41.24 -13.10
N GLU A 21 -8.44 -42.08 -13.07
CA GLU A 21 -7.75 -42.45 -11.83
C GLU A 21 -6.93 -41.27 -11.27
N LYS A 22 -7.03 -41.08 -9.94
CA LYS A 22 -6.59 -39.90 -9.16
C LYS A 22 -5.09 -39.50 -9.22
N LEU A 23 -4.22 -40.24 -9.93
CA LEU A 23 -2.78 -40.23 -9.64
C LEU A 23 -1.92 -39.23 -10.41
N ALA A 24 -2.45 -38.54 -11.41
CA ALA A 24 -1.83 -37.32 -11.92
C ALA A 24 -2.88 -36.53 -12.68
N TRP A 25 -3.34 -35.42 -12.10
CA TRP A 25 -4.08 -34.40 -12.83
C TRP A 25 -3.35 -34.11 -14.14
N ARG A 26 -3.85 -34.63 -15.26
CA ARG A 26 -3.22 -34.41 -16.56
C ARG A 26 -3.38 -32.94 -16.88
N ALA A 27 -2.37 -32.32 -17.49
CA ALA A 27 -2.39 -30.90 -17.82
C ALA A 27 -3.64 -30.46 -18.62
N ALA A 28 -4.30 -31.38 -19.33
CA ALA A 28 -5.57 -31.18 -20.01
C ALA A 28 -6.76 -30.99 -19.06
N GLU A 29 -6.84 -31.74 -17.96
CA GLU A 29 -7.92 -31.62 -16.96
C GLU A 29 -7.82 -30.29 -16.21
N ILE A 30 -6.61 -29.94 -15.77
CA ILE A 30 -6.33 -28.66 -15.12
C ILE A 30 -6.68 -27.51 -16.07
N ARG A 31 -6.34 -27.66 -17.36
CA ARG A 31 -6.66 -26.66 -18.39
C ARG A 31 -8.18 -26.48 -18.55
N GLU A 32 -8.95 -27.56 -18.63
CA GLU A 32 -10.41 -27.44 -18.78
C GLU A 32 -11.08 -26.88 -17.52
N HIS A 33 -10.64 -27.26 -16.33
CA HIS A 33 -11.13 -26.63 -15.10
C HIS A 33 -10.78 -25.14 -15.04
N PHE A 34 -9.56 -24.76 -15.41
CA PHE A 34 -9.18 -23.35 -15.46
C PHE A 34 -9.98 -22.59 -16.53
N ARG A 35 -10.27 -23.21 -17.67
CA ARG A 35 -11.12 -22.64 -18.73
C ARG A 35 -12.55 -22.39 -18.23
N LEU A 36 -13.12 -23.34 -17.50
CA LEU A 36 -14.44 -23.22 -16.89
C LEU A 36 -14.46 -22.13 -15.81
N LEU A 37 -13.44 -22.10 -14.95
CA LEU A 37 -13.27 -21.06 -13.94
C LEU A 37 -13.15 -19.67 -14.58
N TYR A 38 -12.35 -19.52 -15.63
CA TYR A 38 -12.16 -18.25 -16.33
C TYR A 38 -13.44 -17.79 -17.06
N LYS A 39 -14.22 -18.73 -17.61
CA LYS A 39 -15.52 -18.42 -18.21
C LYS A 39 -16.51 -17.87 -17.18
N ASN A 40 -16.48 -18.38 -15.96
CA ASN A 40 -17.43 -18.02 -14.89
C ASN A 40 -16.97 -16.80 -14.09
N GLU A 41 -15.68 -16.71 -13.76
CA GLU A 41 -15.10 -15.73 -12.83
C GLU A 41 -13.98 -14.87 -13.45
N GLY A 42 -13.87 -14.85 -14.79
CA GLY A 42 -12.80 -14.15 -15.51
C GLY A 42 -12.64 -12.68 -15.13
N LYS A 43 -13.75 -11.96 -14.85
CA LYS A 43 -13.69 -10.56 -14.40
C LYS A 43 -13.02 -10.41 -13.02
N LEU A 44 -13.18 -11.37 -12.13
CA LEU A 44 -12.53 -11.40 -10.83
C LEU A 44 -11.04 -11.75 -11.01
N LEU A 45 -10.75 -12.77 -11.81
CA LEU A 45 -9.38 -13.20 -12.11
C LEU A 45 -8.55 -12.10 -12.78
N LEU A 46 -9.15 -11.35 -13.71
CA LEU A 46 -8.50 -10.22 -14.38
C LEU A 46 -8.28 -9.01 -13.46
N LYS A 47 -9.13 -8.83 -12.45
CA LYS A 47 -8.88 -7.83 -11.38
C LYS A 47 -7.78 -8.28 -10.42
N LEU A 48 -7.72 -9.57 -10.10
CA LEU A 48 -6.76 -10.14 -9.16
C LEU A 48 -5.37 -10.28 -9.78
N PHE A 49 -5.32 -10.64 -11.07
CA PHE A 49 -4.11 -10.84 -11.86
C PHE A 49 -4.19 -10.02 -13.15
N PRO A 50 -3.93 -8.70 -13.09
CA PRO A 50 -3.99 -7.82 -14.26
C PRO A 50 -3.09 -8.26 -15.42
N MET A 51 -2.01 -8.99 -15.11
CA MET A 51 -1.11 -9.62 -16.10
C MET A 51 -1.77 -10.66 -17.02
N LEU A 52 -2.97 -11.15 -16.67
CA LEU A 52 -3.78 -12.01 -17.56
C LEU A 52 -4.56 -11.20 -18.60
N ASN A 53 -4.70 -9.89 -18.39
CA ASN A 53 -5.39 -8.96 -19.29
C ASN A 53 -4.47 -8.39 -20.37
N ASP A 54 -3.15 -8.47 -20.15
CA ASP A 54 -2.20 -8.11 -21.18
C ASP A 54 -2.39 -9.10 -22.34
N GLU A 55 -2.58 -8.58 -23.54
CA GLU A 55 -2.52 -9.31 -24.82
C GLU A 55 -1.08 -9.82 -25.08
N GLY A 56 -0.49 -10.44 -24.07
CA GLY A 56 0.86 -10.97 -24.07
C GLY A 56 0.91 -12.32 -24.77
N ALA A 57 2.13 -12.65 -25.21
CA ALA A 57 2.55 -13.81 -25.99
C ALA A 57 1.85 -15.15 -25.70
N VAL A 58 1.30 -15.38 -24.49
CA VAL A 58 0.57 -16.59 -24.12
C VAL A 58 -0.80 -16.69 -24.82
N SER A 59 -1.53 -15.57 -24.97
CA SER A 59 -2.79 -15.50 -25.73
C SER A 59 -2.56 -15.83 -27.22
N LEU A 60 -1.51 -15.25 -27.81
CA LEU A 60 -1.12 -15.48 -29.20
C LEU A 60 -0.70 -16.95 -29.46
N VAL A 61 0.02 -17.57 -28.51
CA VAL A 61 0.42 -18.99 -28.61
C VAL A 61 -0.78 -19.93 -28.47
N LEU A 62 -1.74 -19.62 -27.59
CA LEU A 62 -2.94 -20.44 -27.40
C LEU A 62 -3.94 -20.33 -28.56
N ASN A 63 -3.95 -19.20 -29.27
CA ASN A 63 -4.77 -18.98 -30.47
C ASN A 63 -4.16 -19.56 -31.76
N GLY A 64 -2.97 -20.19 -31.68
CA GLY A 64 -2.36 -20.89 -32.80
C GLY A 64 -1.51 -20.01 -33.73
N ASP A 65 -1.21 -18.77 -33.36
CA ASP A 65 -0.32 -17.91 -34.15
C ASP A 65 1.13 -18.36 -34.00
N LYS A 66 1.63 -19.08 -35.01
CA LYS A 66 3.04 -19.47 -35.17
C LYS A 66 3.86 -18.29 -35.68
N SER A 67 3.79 -17.14 -35.03
CA SER A 67 4.59 -15.98 -35.45
C SER A 67 6.08 -16.33 -35.35
N PRO A 68 6.88 -16.07 -36.41
CA PRO A 68 8.28 -16.53 -36.49
C PRO A 68 9.15 -15.95 -35.37
N GLN A 69 8.85 -14.72 -34.93
CA GLN A 69 9.53 -14.03 -33.83
C GLN A 69 9.34 -14.73 -32.48
N LEU A 70 8.15 -15.28 -32.24
CA LEU A 70 7.82 -15.94 -30.98
C LEU A 70 8.44 -17.35 -30.95
N MET A 71 8.43 -18.04 -32.09
CA MET A 71 9.16 -19.30 -32.27
C MET A 71 10.68 -19.10 -32.08
N GLU A 72 11.26 -18.03 -32.59
CA GLU A 72 12.67 -17.68 -32.41
C GLU A 72 13.01 -17.38 -30.93
N LEU A 73 12.14 -16.64 -30.24
CA LEU A 73 12.26 -16.35 -28.80
C LEU A 73 12.25 -17.62 -27.94
N ILE A 74 11.35 -18.57 -28.23
CA ILE A 74 11.30 -19.86 -27.53
C ILE A 74 12.55 -20.69 -27.85
N THR A 75 12.98 -20.71 -29.11
CA THR A 75 14.11 -21.52 -29.57
C THR A 75 15.43 -21.09 -28.93
N ASN A 76 15.62 -19.78 -28.72
CA ASN A 76 16.85 -19.18 -28.20
C ASN A 76 16.91 -19.11 -26.65
N ARG A 77 15.77 -18.95 -25.96
CA ARG A 77 15.76 -18.80 -24.49
C ARG A 77 15.49 -20.08 -23.69
N THR A 78 15.02 -21.16 -24.32
CA THR A 78 14.59 -22.35 -23.57
C THR A 78 15.38 -23.61 -23.92
N GLN A 79 15.72 -24.37 -22.88
CA GLN A 79 16.48 -25.61 -22.98
C GLN A 79 15.53 -26.78 -23.35
N GLY A 80 15.89 -27.53 -24.39
CA GLY A 80 15.13 -28.70 -24.84
C GLY A 80 15.59 -29.19 -26.21
N LYS A 81 15.61 -30.52 -26.42
CA LYS A 81 16.00 -31.15 -27.70
C LYS A 81 14.88 -31.13 -28.74
N THR A 82 13.62 -31.16 -28.30
CA THR A 82 12.43 -31.13 -29.16
C THR A 82 11.63 -29.85 -28.91
N MET A 83 10.86 -29.40 -29.90
CA MET A 83 10.03 -28.19 -29.77
C MET A 83 9.00 -28.33 -28.64
N ASN A 84 8.41 -29.51 -28.47
CA ASN A 84 7.48 -29.79 -27.38
C ASN A 84 8.16 -29.72 -26.01
N ALA A 85 9.40 -30.21 -25.90
CA ALA A 85 10.17 -30.07 -24.67
C ALA A 85 10.51 -28.61 -24.36
N LYS A 86 10.87 -27.81 -25.38
CA LYS A 86 11.11 -26.37 -25.23
C LYS A 86 9.86 -25.62 -24.76
N MET A 87 8.71 -25.89 -25.36
CA MET A 87 7.43 -25.32 -24.92
C MET A 87 7.06 -25.73 -23.50
N HIS A 88 7.25 -27.00 -23.14
CA HIS A 88 6.99 -27.47 -21.79
C HIS A 88 7.91 -26.80 -20.75
N SER A 89 9.21 -26.66 -21.05
CA SER A 89 10.16 -25.92 -20.24
C SER A 89 9.79 -24.44 -20.09
N ALA A 90 9.33 -23.79 -21.16
CA ALA A 90 8.87 -22.40 -21.14
C ALA A 90 7.66 -22.22 -20.21
N TYR A 91 6.69 -23.13 -20.31
CA TYR A 91 5.48 -23.13 -19.49
C TYR A 91 5.81 -23.33 -18.01
N LEU A 92 6.68 -24.28 -17.68
CA LEU A 92 7.11 -24.52 -16.30
C LEU A 92 7.85 -23.31 -15.71
N SER A 93 8.71 -22.65 -16.51
CA SER A 93 9.40 -21.44 -16.06
C SER A 93 8.44 -20.28 -15.82
N LEU A 94 7.43 -20.11 -16.66
CA LEU A 94 6.37 -19.12 -16.44
C LEU A 94 5.59 -19.42 -15.16
N GLN A 95 5.20 -20.69 -14.96
CA GLN A 95 4.48 -21.12 -13.76
C GLN A 95 5.28 -20.84 -12.48
N GLN A 96 6.58 -21.13 -12.48
CA GLN A 96 7.47 -20.83 -11.35
C GLN A 96 7.54 -19.33 -11.06
N ARG A 97 7.68 -18.50 -12.10
CA ARG A 97 7.70 -17.03 -11.95
C ARG A 97 6.38 -16.47 -11.39
N VAL A 98 5.23 -16.97 -11.87
CA VAL A 98 3.92 -16.54 -11.35
C VAL A 98 3.73 -16.98 -9.91
N ASN A 99 4.15 -18.21 -9.57
CA ASN A 99 4.11 -18.69 -8.20
C ASN A 99 4.99 -17.84 -7.27
N ALA A 100 6.18 -17.44 -7.70
CA ALA A 100 7.08 -16.57 -6.93
C ALA A 100 6.47 -15.18 -6.63
N ILE A 101 5.65 -14.63 -7.54
CA ILE A 101 4.93 -13.37 -7.31
C ILE A 101 3.91 -13.50 -6.18
N TYR A 102 3.24 -14.65 -6.08
CA TYR A 102 2.24 -14.88 -5.04
C TYR A 102 2.86 -15.27 -3.70
N ASP A 103 3.75 -16.26 -3.71
CA ASP A 103 4.41 -16.81 -2.55
C ASP A 103 5.88 -17.12 -2.88
N GLU A 104 6.78 -16.38 -2.23
CA GLU A 104 8.24 -16.50 -2.34
C GLU A 104 8.73 -17.94 -2.05
N GLU A 105 8.02 -18.71 -1.23
CA GLU A 105 8.44 -20.08 -0.86
C GLU A 105 8.17 -21.12 -1.97
N LEU A 106 7.37 -20.77 -2.97
CA LEU A 106 7.05 -21.66 -4.09
C LEU A 106 8.17 -21.72 -5.15
N ASP A 107 9.11 -20.77 -5.15
CA ASP A 107 10.31 -20.81 -5.99
C ASP A 107 11.57 -21.02 -5.14
N LYS A 108 11.94 -22.29 -4.96
CA LYS A 108 13.11 -22.68 -4.16
C LYS A 108 14.45 -22.50 -4.90
N ASN A 109 14.40 -22.28 -6.20
CA ASN A 109 15.60 -22.28 -7.06
C ASN A 109 16.14 -20.88 -7.34
N ASP A 110 15.34 -19.83 -7.10
CA ASP A 110 15.80 -18.46 -7.26
C ASP A 110 16.62 -18.00 -6.05
N GLN A 111 17.83 -17.51 -6.30
CA GLN A 111 18.71 -16.95 -5.27
C GLN A 111 18.28 -15.54 -4.89
N ASN A 112 17.58 -14.83 -5.80
CA ASN A 112 17.06 -13.49 -5.55
C ASN A 112 15.58 -13.56 -5.14
N LYS A 113 15.35 -13.90 -3.88
CA LYS A 113 14.00 -13.98 -3.34
C LYS A 113 13.36 -12.60 -3.23
N ILE A 114 12.32 -12.37 -4.02
CA ILE A 114 11.47 -11.18 -3.95
C ILE A 114 10.26 -11.53 -3.08
N PRO A 115 9.88 -10.70 -2.10
CA PRO A 115 8.73 -10.97 -1.27
C PRO A 115 7.44 -10.99 -2.11
N GLY A 116 6.75 -12.13 -2.09
CA GLY A 116 5.46 -12.31 -2.74
C GLY A 116 4.34 -11.55 -2.03
N ILE A 117 3.18 -11.48 -2.70
CA ILE A 117 1.97 -10.80 -2.17
C ILE A 117 1.58 -11.35 -0.80
N LYS A 118 1.65 -12.67 -0.61
CA LYS A 118 1.33 -13.32 0.67
C LYS A 118 2.24 -12.82 1.80
N GLN A 119 3.55 -12.72 1.56
CA GLN A 119 4.52 -12.24 2.52
C GLN A 119 4.27 -10.78 2.92
N ILE A 120 3.85 -9.94 1.95
CA ILE A 120 3.49 -8.53 2.19
C ILE A 120 2.24 -8.42 3.07
N LEU A 121 1.31 -9.37 2.97
CA LEU A 121 0.04 -9.32 3.69
C LEU A 121 0.09 -9.97 5.09
N GLU A 122 0.63 -11.19 5.21
CA GLU A 122 0.35 -12.09 6.35
C GLU A 122 1.39 -12.05 7.49
N LYS A 123 2.55 -11.41 7.31
CA LYS A 123 3.61 -11.39 8.33
C LYS A 123 3.33 -10.41 9.48
N LYS A 124 4.12 -10.52 10.57
CA LYS A 124 4.08 -9.58 11.71
C LYS A 124 4.38 -8.13 11.28
N GLN A 125 5.26 -7.96 10.29
CA GLN A 125 5.55 -6.67 9.63
C GLN A 125 4.72 -6.46 8.35
N GLY A 126 3.72 -7.32 8.10
CA GLY A 126 2.86 -7.25 6.92
C GLY A 126 1.79 -6.16 7.05
N LEU A 127 1.12 -5.86 5.94
CA LEU A 127 0.16 -4.77 5.79
C LEU A 127 -0.95 -4.84 6.86
N PHE A 128 -1.54 -6.01 7.08
CA PHE A 128 -2.67 -6.14 7.99
C PHE A 128 -2.27 -5.83 9.44
N ARG A 129 -1.16 -6.38 9.91
CA ARG A 129 -0.76 -6.21 11.32
C ARG A 129 -0.05 -4.89 11.59
N MET A 130 0.87 -4.49 10.72
CA MET A 130 1.69 -3.29 10.93
C MET A 130 0.96 -2.01 10.54
N ASN A 131 0.16 -2.03 9.48
CA ASN A 131 -0.44 -0.80 8.93
C ASN A 131 -1.93 -0.67 9.22
N MET A 132 -2.68 -1.77 9.31
CA MET A 132 -4.12 -1.73 9.62
C MET A 132 -4.43 -1.93 11.11
N MET A 133 -3.85 -2.95 11.76
CA MET A 133 -4.12 -3.24 13.19
C MET A 133 -3.27 -2.41 14.15
N GLY A 134 -2.04 -2.06 13.79
CA GLY A 134 -1.05 -1.46 14.68
C GLY A 134 -0.26 -0.32 14.06
N LYS A 135 -0.94 0.73 13.59
CA LYS A 135 -0.30 1.87 12.93
C LYS A 135 0.34 2.84 13.94
N ARG A 136 1.50 3.39 13.59
CA ARG A 136 2.07 4.54 14.32
C ARG A 136 1.18 5.77 14.10
N VAL A 137 0.77 6.40 15.20
CA VAL A 137 -0.07 7.60 15.19
C VAL A 137 0.80 8.85 15.34
N ASN A 138 0.34 9.94 14.73
CA ASN A 138 0.92 11.27 14.94
C ASN A 138 0.32 11.91 16.20
N PHE A 139 0.96 12.95 16.74
CA PHE A 139 0.50 13.69 17.93
C PHE A 139 0.45 12.85 19.22
N ALA A 140 1.44 11.99 19.43
CA ALA A 140 1.61 11.23 20.67
C ALA A 140 3.01 11.44 21.25
N CYS A 141 3.12 11.41 22.57
CA CYS A 141 4.39 11.42 23.31
C CYS A 141 4.45 10.25 24.29
N ARG A 142 5.66 9.92 24.75
CA ARG A 142 5.90 8.88 25.78
C ARG A 142 6.99 9.36 26.73
N SER A 143 6.81 9.13 28.02
CA SER A 143 7.79 9.42 29.08
C SER A 143 7.69 8.40 30.20
N VAL A 144 8.65 8.47 31.12
CA VAL A 144 8.60 7.77 32.41
C VAL A 144 7.56 8.46 33.31
N ILE A 145 6.87 7.66 34.12
CA ILE A 145 5.88 8.14 35.09
C ILE A 145 6.55 8.34 36.46
N THR A 146 6.15 9.40 37.15
CA THR A 146 6.58 9.73 38.52
C THR A 146 5.34 10.07 39.33
N PRO A 147 5.18 9.58 40.57
CA PRO A 147 4.04 9.95 41.40
C PRO A 147 4.14 11.41 41.86
N ASP A 148 3.02 12.13 41.83
CA ASP A 148 2.89 13.51 42.35
C ASP A 148 1.62 13.62 43.19
N PRO A 149 1.72 13.89 44.51
CA PRO A 149 0.57 13.96 45.40
C PRO A 149 -0.27 15.25 45.27
N TYR A 150 0.19 16.25 44.50
CA TYR A 150 -0.52 17.52 44.32
C TYR A 150 -1.47 17.53 43.11
N LEU A 151 -1.47 16.47 42.29
CA LEU A 151 -2.34 16.32 41.13
C LEU A 151 -3.62 15.57 41.52
N ASP A 152 -4.76 16.04 41.00
CA ASP A 152 -6.04 15.35 41.16
C ASP A 152 -6.09 14.06 40.32
N ILE A 153 -7.06 13.19 40.62
CA ILE A 153 -7.21 11.86 40.00
C ILE A 153 -7.39 11.94 38.48
N ASP A 154 -8.01 13.01 38.00
CA ASP A 154 -8.31 13.24 36.58
C ASP A 154 -7.23 14.11 35.88
N GLU A 155 -6.17 14.49 36.58
CA GLU A 155 -5.11 15.36 36.06
C GLU A 155 -3.81 14.61 35.77
N ILE A 156 -3.02 15.16 34.84
CA ILE A 156 -1.70 14.63 34.51
C ILE A 156 -0.71 15.76 34.26
N GLY A 157 0.46 15.67 34.91
CA GLY A 157 1.57 16.58 34.66
C GLY A 157 2.20 16.32 33.29
N ILE A 158 2.19 17.33 32.42
CA ILE A 158 2.84 17.28 31.10
C ILE A 158 4.08 18.18 31.10
N PRO A 159 5.28 17.65 30.78
CA PRO A 159 6.48 18.49 30.65
C PRO A 159 6.32 19.57 29.57
N GLU A 160 6.84 20.77 29.82
CA GLU A 160 6.72 21.92 28.91
C GLU A 160 7.28 21.61 27.50
N ILE A 161 8.34 20.79 27.42
CA ILE A 161 8.95 20.36 26.15
C ILE A 161 7.94 19.59 25.29
N PHE A 162 7.06 18.79 25.91
CA PHE A 162 6.00 18.08 25.19
C PHE A 162 4.86 19.02 24.83
N ALA A 163 4.45 19.91 25.75
CA ALA A 163 3.40 20.88 25.52
C ALA A 163 3.72 21.84 24.35
N LYS A 164 4.99 22.19 24.13
CA LYS A 164 5.43 23.00 22.96
C LYS A 164 5.35 22.25 21.63
N LYS A 165 5.47 20.92 21.62
CA LYS A 165 5.52 20.11 20.40
C LYS A 165 4.17 19.53 20.02
N LEU A 166 3.38 19.11 20.99
CA LEU A 166 2.02 18.61 20.77
C LEU A 166 1.12 19.78 20.42
N THR A 167 0.38 19.66 19.33
CA THR A 167 -0.49 20.74 18.84
C THR A 167 -1.90 20.22 18.67
N PHE A 168 -2.86 21.07 19.02
CA PHE A 168 -4.28 20.85 18.77
C PHE A 168 -4.78 21.93 17.81
N THR A 169 -5.52 21.53 16.78
CA THR A 169 -6.06 22.45 15.79
C THR A 169 -7.41 22.97 16.27
N GLU A 170 -7.42 24.17 16.85
CA GLU A 170 -8.66 24.83 17.26
C GLU A 170 -9.14 25.80 16.16
N PRO A 171 -10.40 25.68 15.69
CA PRO A 171 -10.96 26.67 14.78
C PRO A 171 -11.21 27.99 15.52
N ILE A 172 -10.96 29.10 14.81
CA ILE A 172 -11.15 30.43 15.39
C ILE A 172 -12.64 30.76 15.41
N ASN A 173 -13.13 31.19 16.56
CA ASN A 173 -14.48 31.68 16.81
C ASN A 173 -14.39 33.11 17.38
N ILE A 174 -15.52 33.81 17.42
CA ILE A 174 -15.62 35.17 17.97
C ILE A 174 -15.15 35.20 19.43
N PHE A 175 -15.48 34.17 20.21
CA PHE A 175 -15.13 34.07 21.63
C PHE A 175 -13.63 33.78 21.88
N ASN A 176 -13.02 32.87 21.12
CA ASN A 176 -11.61 32.49 21.33
C ASN A 176 -10.62 33.39 20.56
N LYS A 177 -11.10 34.28 19.66
CA LYS A 177 -10.26 35.12 18.79
C LYS A 177 -9.19 35.89 19.57
N ALA A 178 -9.54 36.51 20.69
CA ALA A 178 -8.58 37.27 21.49
C ALA A 178 -7.47 36.36 22.04
N HIS A 179 -7.84 35.18 22.56
CA HIS A 179 -6.91 34.20 23.09
C HIS A 179 -5.99 33.63 21.99
N MET A 180 -6.55 33.23 20.85
CA MET A 180 -5.78 32.70 19.72
C MET A 180 -4.76 33.71 19.17
N ARG A 181 -5.10 35.01 19.15
CA ARG A 181 -4.17 36.07 18.76
C ARG A 181 -2.98 36.15 19.69
N GLN A 182 -3.19 36.01 20.99
CA GLN A 182 -2.12 36.01 21.98
C GLN A 182 -1.20 34.80 21.80
N LEU A 183 -1.75 33.60 21.58
CA LEU A 183 -0.95 32.38 21.33
C LEU A 183 -0.07 32.51 20.08
N VAL A 184 -0.60 33.12 19.00
CA VAL A 184 0.17 33.37 17.77
C VAL A 184 1.27 34.41 18.00
N CYS A 185 1.00 35.47 18.77
CA CYS A 185 2.03 36.46 19.15
C CYS A 185 3.15 35.82 19.97
N ASN A 186 2.82 34.96 20.94
CA ASN A 186 3.80 34.24 21.78
C ASN A 186 4.68 33.30 20.95
N GLY A 187 4.15 32.70 19.88
CA GLY A 187 4.87 31.82 18.95
C GLY A 187 5.17 30.42 19.52
N PRO A 188 6.09 29.66 18.90
CA PRO A 188 6.33 28.25 19.26
C PRO A 188 7.24 28.04 20.47
N ASN A 189 8.09 29.02 20.80
CA ASN A 189 9.15 28.86 21.81
C ASN A 189 8.68 29.10 23.25
N VAL A 190 7.57 29.83 23.43
CA VAL A 190 7.01 30.21 24.74
C VAL A 190 5.66 29.53 24.91
N HIS A 191 5.49 28.77 26.00
CA HIS A 191 4.22 28.18 26.37
C HIS A 191 3.46 29.13 27.32
N PRO A 192 2.15 29.37 27.16
CA PRO A 192 1.27 28.94 26.06
C PRO A 192 1.52 29.66 24.73
N GLY A 193 1.54 28.92 23.62
CA GLY A 193 1.89 29.44 22.31
C GLY A 193 1.34 28.61 21.15
N ALA A 194 1.71 28.96 19.92
CA ALA A 194 1.24 28.31 18.69
C ALA A 194 2.38 28.04 17.71
N ASN A 195 2.29 26.91 16.99
CA ASN A 195 3.34 26.47 16.06
C ASN A 195 3.05 26.83 14.61
N TYR A 196 1.78 26.81 14.20
CA TYR A 196 1.37 27.11 12.83
C TYR A 196 -0.06 27.65 12.80
N VAL A 197 -0.35 28.43 11.75
CA VAL A 197 -1.69 28.91 11.41
C VAL A 197 -2.10 28.28 10.09
N VAL A 198 -3.37 27.91 9.97
CA VAL A 198 -3.94 27.37 8.74
C VAL A 198 -4.90 28.38 8.14
N ASN A 199 -4.60 28.84 6.93
CA ASN A 199 -5.47 29.78 6.21
C ASN A 199 -6.71 29.08 5.63
N SER A 200 -7.72 29.85 5.20
CA SER A 200 -8.94 29.32 4.56
C SER A 200 -8.65 28.44 3.33
N SER A 201 -7.49 28.57 2.69
CA SER A 201 -7.05 27.73 1.57
C SER A 201 -6.35 26.42 2.01
N ASN A 202 -6.47 26.01 3.29
CA ASN A 202 -5.76 24.87 3.90
C ASN A 202 -4.22 24.93 3.82
N LYS A 203 -3.65 26.11 3.53
CA LYS A 203 -2.19 26.30 3.54
C LYS A 203 -1.73 26.49 4.99
N LYS A 204 -0.78 25.64 5.41
CA LYS A 204 -0.13 25.72 6.73
C LYS A 204 1.02 26.72 6.67
N GLN A 205 0.94 27.76 7.47
CA GLN A 205 2.01 28.73 7.67
C GLN A 205 2.64 28.49 9.04
N MET A 206 3.91 28.07 9.05
CA MET A 206 4.65 27.88 10.30
C MET A 206 5.00 29.23 10.91
N LEU A 207 4.92 29.31 12.25
CA LEU A 207 5.28 30.49 13.03
C LEU A 207 6.73 30.45 13.52
N ASP A 208 7.44 29.35 13.24
CA ASP A 208 8.85 29.22 13.54
C ASP A 208 9.69 30.10 12.60
N GLY A 209 10.75 30.68 13.14
CA GLY A 209 11.77 31.36 12.35
C GLY A 209 12.42 30.33 11.44
N MET A 210 12.60 30.66 10.15
CA MET A 210 13.05 29.68 9.14
C MET A 210 14.36 28.96 9.56
N PHE A 211 15.16 29.60 10.43
CA PHE A 211 16.33 29.03 11.11
C PHE A 211 16.53 29.71 12.48
N PRO A 212 16.76 28.97 13.58
CA PRO A 212 17.07 29.57 14.88
C PRO A 212 18.38 30.37 14.79
N GLY A 213 18.31 31.67 15.08
CA GLY A 213 19.49 32.56 15.21
C GLY A 213 19.83 33.45 14.02
N PHE A 214 19.02 33.49 12.95
CA PHE A 214 19.28 34.36 11.78
C PHE A 214 18.36 35.60 11.72
N SER A 215 17.15 35.52 12.29
CA SER A 215 16.21 36.63 12.43
C SER A 215 16.32 37.28 13.81
N SER A 216 16.17 38.61 13.86
CA SER A 216 15.99 39.30 15.14
C SER A 216 14.64 38.92 15.75
N GLU A 217 14.59 38.68 17.06
CA GLU A 217 13.35 38.31 17.75
C GLU A 217 12.21 39.32 17.51
N ASP A 218 12.58 40.59 17.32
CA ASP A 218 11.68 41.71 16.99
C ASP A 218 11.02 41.57 15.61
N GLU A 219 11.76 41.11 14.60
CA GLU A 219 11.21 40.89 13.25
C GLU A 219 10.21 39.73 13.25
N ASP A 220 10.56 38.63 13.93
CA ASP A 220 9.67 37.49 14.08
C ASP A 220 8.42 37.85 14.90
N PHE A 221 8.56 38.70 15.92
CA PHE A 221 7.43 39.22 16.66
C PHE A 221 6.52 40.10 15.78
N ARG A 222 7.06 41.02 14.98
CA ARG A 222 6.27 41.85 14.05
C ARG A 222 5.53 41.00 13.02
N LYS A 223 6.18 39.98 12.46
CA LYS A 223 5.58 39.04 11.50
C LYS A 223 4.43 38.27 12.15
N ARG A 224 4.64 37.72 13.34
CA ARG A 224 3.60 37.03 14.13
C ARG A 224 2.44 37.96 14.46
N MET A 225 2.71 39.21 14.85
CA MET A 225 1.67 40.21 15.12
C MET A 225 0.85 40.55 13.87
N GLY A 226 1.48 40.60 12.69
CA GLY A 226 0.78 40.77 11.41
C GLY A 226 -0.19 39.62 11.14
N ILE A 227 0.26 38.38 11.32
CA ILE A 227 -0.57 37.17 11.16
C ILE A 227 -1.71 37.17 12.18
N ALA A 228 -1.43 37.48 13.45
CA ALA A 228 -2.44 37.57 14.50
C ALA A 228 -3.50 38.63 14.21
N LYS A 229 -3.14 39.76 13.58
CA LYS A 229 -4.10 40.80 13.16
C LYS A 229 -5.01 40.34 12.03
N GLY A 230 -4.53 39.50 11.13
CA GLY A 230 -5.30 38.92 10.02
C GLY A 230 -6.17 37.72 10.39
N LEU A 231 -6.23 37.31 11.67
CA LEU A 231 -7.08 36.21 12.10
C LEU A 231 -8.56 36.60 12.08
N GLU A 232 -9.35 35.82 11.37
CA GLU A 232 -10.80 35.96 11.27
C GLU A 232 -11.51 34.71 11.82
N PRO A 233 -12.73 34.87 12.39
CA PRO A 233 -13.54 33.73 12.78
C PRO A 233 -13.80 32.82 11.58
N ALA A 234 -13.66 31.52 11.77
CA ALA A 234 -13.96 30.54 10.76
C ALA A 234 -15.47 30.53 10.47
N ASN A 235 -15.83 30.53 9.19
CA ASN A 235 -17.22 30.33 8.79
C ASN A 235 -17.63 28.88 9.11
N THR A 236 -18.67 28.72 9.92
CA THR A 236 -19.23 27.43 10.37
C THR A 236 -19.58 26.48 9.23
N ASP A 237 -19.92 27.00 8.05
CA ASP A 237 -20.30 26.19 6.87
C ASP A 237 -19.11 25.43 6.25
N LYS A 238 -17.87 25.86 6.52
CA LYS A 238 -16.64 25.32 5.93
C LYS A 238 -15.78 24.54 6.93
N LEU A 239 -16.19 24.45 8.19
CA LEU A 239 -15.46 23.72 9.21
C LEU A 239 -15.62 22.22 8.99
N ARG A 240 -14.50 21.48 8.99
CA ARG A 240 -14.57 20.03 9.16
C ARG A 240 -15.17 19.76 10.53
N GLN A 241 -16.23 18.96 10.59
CA GLN A 241 -16.73 18.47 11.87
C GLN A 241 -15.58 17.74 12.59
N PRO A 242 -15.46 17.88 13.92
CA PRO A 242 -14.50 17.10 14.67
C PRO A 242 -14.74 15.62 14.37
N ILE A 243 -13.67 14.91 14.02
CA ILE A 243 -13.73 13.46 13.82
C ILE A 243 -14.06 12.88 15.19
N LYS A 244 -15.27 12.31 15.33
CA LYS A 244 -15.67 11.52 16.50
C LYS A 244 -14.81 10.27 16.61
#